data_AF-A0A967R5K5-F1
#
_entry.id   AF-A0A967R5K5-F1
#
_cell.length_a   1.000
_cell.length_b   1.000
_cell.length_c   1.000
_cell.angle_alpha   90.00
_cell.angle_beta   90.00
_cell.angle_gamma   90.00
#
_symmetry.space_group_name_H-M   'P 1'
#
loop_
_entity.id
_entity.type
_entity.pdbx_description
1 polymer ?
#
loop_
_entity_poly.entity_id
_entity_poly.type
_entity_poly.pdbx_seq_one_letter_code
_entity_poly.pdbx_strand_id
1 'polypeptide(L)'
;MGTPPVLGPQHPRIAELRRLTGRRSSRSAEILLEGPRTIGEALDAGLSLLTVVVPEGSSDVTDVVAVRERLDAGVEQLVVRDKVFARLAPSITPQPMLAVARRPSTAIPARVGDDDVILVLVDV
;
A
#
# COMPACT_ATOMS: atom_id res chain seq x y z
N MET A 1 5.46 14.09 20.43
CA MET A 1 4.71 12.91 19.96
C MET A 1 5.58 11.70 20.23
N GLY A 2 5.13 10.71 21.01
CA GLY A 2 5.96 9.54 21.34
C GLY A 2 6.27 8.69 20.10
N THR A 3 7.42 8.01 20.06
CA THR A 3 7.75 7.07 18.99
C THR A 3 6.70 5.96 18.93
N PRO A 4 6.09 5.70 17.76
CA PRO A 4 5.08 4.64 17.65
C PRO A 4 5.68 3.27 18.01
N PRO A 5 4.93 2.40 18.71
CA PRO A 5 5.44 1.10 19.14
C PRO A 5 5.77 0.23 17.93
N VAL A 6 6.93 -0.42 17.96
CA VAL A 6 7.35 -1.38 16.91
C VAL A 6 6.68 -2.72 17.14
N LEU A 7 5.88 -3.18 16.17
CA LEU A 7 5.16 -4.46 16.28
C LEU A 7 6.04 -5.66 15.93
N GLY A 8 5.95 -6.68 16.78
CA GLY A 8 6.60 -7.98 16.59
C GLY A 8 5.72 -9.01 15.87
N PRO A 9 6.29 -10.18 15.50
CA PRO A 9 5.60 -11.20 14.69
C PRO A 9 4.37 -11.82 15.36
N GLN A 10 4.29 -11.80 16.69
CA GLN A 10 3.17 -12.38 17.46
C GLN A 10 2.02 -11.39 17.65
N HIS A 11 2.18 -10.13 17.23
CA HIS A 11 1.14 -9.12 17.37
C HIS A 11 -0.07 -9.49 16.51
N PRO A 12 -1.31 -9.49 17.04
CA PRO A 12 -2.51 -9.95 16.30
C PRO A 12 -2.69 -9.28 14.94
N ARG A 13 -2.38 -7.98 14.85
CA ARG A 13 -2.44 -7.21 13.59
C ARG A 13 -1.55 -7.78 12.48
N ILE A 14 -0.40 -8.38 12.82
CA ILE A 14 0.50 -8.99 11.84
C ILE A 14 -0.13 -10.24 11.23
N ALA A 15 -0.86 -11.04 12.03
CA ALA A 15 -1.56 -12.21 11.50
C ALA A 15 -2.69 -11.82 10.55
N GLU A 16 -3.39 -10.72 10.84
CA GLU A 16 -4.42 -10.17 9.97
C GLU A 16 -3.83 -9.64 8.66
N LEU A 17 -2.77 -8.82 8.72
CA LEU A 17 -2.08 -8.30 7.54
C LEU A 17 -1.56 -9.43 6.64
N ARG A 18 -1.00 -10.50 7.21
CA ARG A 18 -0.58 -11.68 6.42
C ARG A 18 -1.72 -12.34 5.66
N ARG A 19 -2.92 -12.39 6.26
CA ARG A 19 -4.10 -12.94 5.58
C ARG A 19 -4.52 -12.05 4.42
N LEU A 20 -4.42 -10.73 4.57
CA LEU A 20 -4.71 -9.77 3.52
C LEU A 20 -3.69 -9.87 2.38
N THR A 21 -2.39 -9.84 2.68
CA THR A 21 -1.33 -9.90 1.66
C THR A 21 -1.28 -11.25 0.95
N GLY A 22 -1.65 -12.35 1.62
CA GLY A 22 -1.74 -13.68 1.01
C GLY A 22 -2.92 -13.88 0.05
N ARG A 23 -3.97 -13.04 0.13
CA ARG A 23 -5.16 -13.14 -0.73
C ARG A 23 -4.94 -12.41 -2.05
N ARG A 24 -4.35 -13.07 -3.04
CA ARG A 24 -4.18 -12.54 -4.42
C ARG A 24 -5.43 -12.70 -5.29
N SER A 25 -6.63 -12.45 -4.74
CA SER A 25 -7.86 -12.56 -5.53
C SER A 25 -8.10 -11.28 -6.33
N SER A 26 -8.33 -11.42 -7.64
CA SER A 26 -8.80 -10.32 -8.49
C SER A 26 -10.17 -9.77 -8.08
N ARG A 27 -10.90 -10.45 -7.17
CA ARG A 27 -12.20 -10.02 -6.63
C ARG A 27 -12.11 -9.37 -5.24
N SER A 28 -10.91 -9.18 -4.70
CA SER A 28 -10.74 -8.51 -3.41
C SER A 28 -11.18 -7.04 -3.50
N ALA A 29 -11.92 -6.56 -2.51
CA ALA A 29 -12.27 -5.15 -2.35
C ALA A 29 -11.05 -4.28 -1.99
N GLU A 30 -9.94 -4.91 -1.58
CA GLU A 30 -8.71 -4.27 -1.17
C GLU A 30 -7.55 -4.69 -2.06
N ILE A 31 -6.59 -3.78 -2.22
CA ILE A 31 -5.34 -4.00 -2.94
C ILE A 31 -4.15 -3.68 -2.04
N LEU A 32 -3.01 -4.29 -2.36
CA LEU A 32 -1.74 -4.04 -1.70
C LEU A 32 -0.85 -3.22 -2.63
N LEU A 33 -0.30 -2.12 -2.10
CA LEU A 33 0.68 -1.28 -2.76
C LEU A 33 2.03 -1.44 -2.06
N GLU A 34 3.11 -1.43 -2.81
CA GLU A 34 4.46 -1.56 -2.28
C GLU A 34 5.35 -0.42 -2.78
N GLY A 35 6.12 0.15 -1.85
CA GLY A 35 7.10 1.20 -2.08
C GLY A 35 6.57 2.61 -1.87
N PRO A 36 7.38 3.54 -1.33
CA PRO A 36 6.97 4.92 -1.07
C PRO A 36 6.45 5.63 -2.31
N ARG A 37 7.10 5.44 -3.47
CA ARG A 37 6.68 6.07 -4.73
C ARG A 37 5.27 5.65 -5.14
N THR A 38 5.00 4.34 -5.23
CA THR A 38 3.68 3.80 -5.60
C THR A 38 2.58 4.30 -4.67
N ILE A 39 2.89 4.39 -3.38
CA ILE A 39 1.94 4.85 -2.36
C ILE A 39 1.72 6.36 -2.46
N GLY A 40 2.78 7.14 -2.73
CA GLY A 40 2.69 8.56 -3.02
C GLY A 40 1.83 8.86 -4.25
N GLU A 41 2.06 8.14 -5.35
CA GLU A 41 1.25 8.25 -6.58
C GLU A 41 -0.22 7.87 -6.32
N ALA A 42 -0.49 6.87 -5.47
CA ALA A 42 -1.85 6.53 -5.08
C ALA A 42 -2.52 7.65 -4.26
N LEU A 43 -1.79 8.31 -3.37
CA LEU A 43 -2.29 9.49 -2.66
C LEU A 43 -2.59 10.64 -3.63
N ASP A 44 -1.70 10.89 -4.61
CA ASP A 44 -1.91 11.89 -5.65
C ASP A 44 -3.16 11.60 -6.51
N ALA A 45 -3.45 10.32 -6.74
CA ALA A 45 -4.65 9.86 -7.43
C ALA A 45 -5.92 9.85 -6.55
N GLY A 46 -5.83 10.25 -5.27
CA GLY A 46 -6.96 10.28 -4.34
C GLY A 46 -7.41 8.90 -3.84
N LEU A 47 -6.53 7.90 -3.88
CA LEU A 47 -6.86 6.55 -3.42
C LEU A 47 -7.01 6.51 -1.89
N SER A 48 -8.07 5.85 -1.41
CA SER A 48 -8.29 5.67 0.03
C SER A 48 -7.39 4.59 0.61
N LEU A 49 -6.32 4.99 1.31
CA LEU A 49 -5.48 4.10 2.09
C LEU A 49 -6.16 3.74 3.41
N LEU A 50 -6.01 2.50 3.84
CA LEU A 50 -6.57 1.98 5.09
C LEU A 50 -5.47 1.80 6.16
N THR A 51 -4.35 1.22 5.74
CA THR A 51 -3.21 0.92 6.61
C THR A 51 -1.92 1.12 5.84
N VAL A 52 -0.91 1.74 6.47
CA VAL A 52 0.46 1.86 5.98
C VAL A 52 1.40 1.18 6.97
N VAL A 53 2.29 0.33 6.47
CA VAL A 53 3.25 -0.45 7.25
C VAL A 53 4.66 -0.10 6.81
N VAL A 54 5.53 0.19 7.76
CA VAL A 54 6.94 0.58 7.53
C VAL A 54 7.86 -0.28 8.39
N PRO A 55 8.99 -0.78 7.85
CA PRO A 55 10.00 -1.46 8.65
C PRO A 55 10.72 -0.48 9.59
N GLU A 56 11.04 -0.90 10.81
CA GLU A 56 11.70 -0.07 11.83
C GLU A 56 13.00 0.56 11.28
N GLY A 57 13.80 -0.21 10.55
CA GLY A 57 15.06 0.25 9.97
C GLY A 57 14.92 1.27 8.83
N SER A 58 13.71 1.55 8.34
CA SER A 58 13.47 2.55 7.30
C SER A 58 12.50 3.66 7.71
N SER A 59 12.17 3.75 9.00
CA SER A 59 11.17 4.73 9.49
C SER A 59 11.56 6.19 9.27
N ASP A 60 12.86 6.46 9.19
CA ASP A 60 13.45 7.80 9.00
C ASP A 60 14.00 8.03 7.58
N VAL A 61 13.76 7.11 6.64
CA VAL A 61 14.18 7.29 5.24
C VAL A 61 13.35 8.42 4.62
N THR A 62 14.00 9.36 3.92
CA THR A 62 13.37 10.58 3.39
C THR A 62 12.06 10.32 2.64
N ASP A 63 12.06 9.39 1.68
CA ASP A 63 10.86 9.08 0.89
C ASP A 63 9.73 8.46 1.73
N VAL A 64 10.09 7.68 2.76
CA VAL A 64 9.14 7.10 3.71
C VAL A 64 8.49 8.19 4.56
N VAL A 65 9.31 9.10 5.10
CA VAL A 65 8.85 10.24 5.91
C VAL A 65 7.93 11.13 5.08
N ALA A 66 8.34 11.49 3.86
CA ALA A 66 7.56 12.35 2.96
C ALA A 66 6.16 11.79 2.66
N VAL A 67 6.04 10.47 2.47
CA VAL A 67 4.71 9.84 2.28
C VAL A 67 3.91 9.83 3.59
N ARG A 68 4.55 9.53 4.73
CA ARG A 68 3.86 9.49 6.04
C ARG A 68 3.28 10.84 6.46
N GLU A 69 3.95 11.94 6.13
CA GLU A 69 3.48 13.31 6.40
C GLU A 69 2.22 13.67 5.61
N ARG A 70 1.97 12.97 4.49
CA ARG A 70 0.79 13.16 3.63
C ARG A 70 -0.40 12.28 4.03
N LEU A 71 -0.24 11.38 5.00
CA LEU A 71 -1.31 10.44 5.38
C LEU A 71 -2.37 11.13 6.21
N ASP A 72 -3.64 10.91 5.85
CA ASP A 72 -4.77 11.36 6.64
C ASP A 72 -4.80 10.68 8.03
N ALA A 73 -5.40 11.36 9.01
CA ALA A 73 -5.53 10.86 10.38
C ALA A 73 -6.30 9.52 10.49
N GLY A 74 -7.11 9.18 9.48
CA GLY A 74 -7.84 7.90 9.42
C GLY A 74 -7.01 6.71 8.95
N VAL A 75 -5.79 6.93 8.43
CA VAL A 75 -4.91 5.86 7.96
C VAL A 75 -4.15 5.27 9.15
N GLU A 76 -4.31 3.98 9.39
CA GLU A 76 -3.54 3.28 10.43
C GLU A 76 -2.06 3.21 10.02
N GLN A 77 -1.16 3.77 10.83
CA GLN A 77 0.28 3.71 10.59
C GLN A 77 0.96 2.72 11.53
N LEU A 78 1.65 1.74 10.98
CA LEU A 78 2.31 0.68 11.73
C LEU A 78 3.81 0.67 11.44
N VAL A 79 4.62 0.72 12.50
CA VAL A 79 6.04 0.38 12.41
C VAL A 79 6.21 -1.06 12.87
N VAL A 80 6.91 -1.88 12.09
CA VAL A 80 7.09 -3.31 12.37
C VAL A 80 8.57 -3.66 12.32
N ARG A 81 8.96 -4.75 12.98
CA ARG A 81 10.34 -5.25 12.85
C ARG A 81 10.67 -5.58 11.39
N ASP A 82 11.91 -5.37 10.98
CA ASP A 82 12.34 -5.60 9.58
C ASP A 82 12.03 -7.03 9.09
N LYS A 83 12.28 -8.03 9.94
CA LYS A 83 11.97 -9.45 9.63
C LYS A 83 10.46 -9.73 9.51
N VAL A 84 9.63 -8.92 10.16
CA VAL A 84 8.16 -9.02 10.03
C VAL A 84 7.75 -8.41 8.70
N PHE A 85 8.26 -7.23 8.37
CA PHE A 85 8.02 -6.55 7.10
C PHE A 85 8.40 -7.43 5.90
N ALA A 86 9.60 -8.02 5.92
CA ALA A 86 10.08 -8.89 4.85
C ALA A 86 9.19 -10.12 4.59
N ARG A 87 8.39 -10.54 5.59
CA ARG A 87 7.42 -11.64 5.44
C ARG A 87 6.02 -11.18 5.03
N LEU A 88 5.74 -9.89 5.16
CA LEU A 88 4.47 -9.27 4.71
C LEU A 88 4.56 -8.87 3.24
N ALA A 89 5.73 -8.37 2.82
CA ALA A 89 5.95 -7.89 1.47
C ALA A 89 5.82 -9.03 0.44
N PRO A 90 5.13 -8.79 -0.69
CA PRO A 90 4.91 -9.78 -1.72
C PRO A 90 6.15 -10.03 -2.60
N SER A 91 7.09 -9.09 -2.65
CA SER A 91 8.28 -9.15 -3.51
C SER A 91 9.45 -9.89 -2.84
N ILE A 92 10.37 -10.41 -3.66
CA ILE A 92 11.61 -11.06 -3.19
C ILE A 92 12.54 -10.04 -2.54
N THR A 93 12.55 -8.80 -3.06
CA THR A 93 13.33 -7.67 -2.55
C THR A 93 12.37 -6.55 -2.16
N PRO A 94 11.88 -6.54 -0.91
CA PRO A 94 10.89 -5.57 -0.45
C PRO A 94 11.35 -4.13 -0.54
N GLN A 95 10.54 -3.29 -1.18
CA GLN A 95 10.68 -1.84 -1.06
C GLN A 95 10.19 -1.39 0.33
N PRO A 96 10.80 -0.35 0.93
CA PRO A 96 10.48 0.06 2.28
C PRO A 96 9.18 0.85 2.31
N MET A 97 8.03 0.15 2.34
CA MET A 97 6.68 0.59 2.76
C MET A 97 5.63 -0.30 2.07
N LEU A 98 4.57 -0.67 2.80
CA LEU A 98 3.39 -1.34 2.23
C LEU A 98 2.14 -0.55 2.59
N ALA A 99 1.15 -0.52 1.70
CA ALA A 99 -0.17 0.02 2.00
C ALA A 99 -1.29 -0.92 1.59
N VAL A 100 -2.28 -1.07 2.46
CA VAL A 100 -3.58 -1.64 2.09
C VAL A 100 -4.47 -0.49 1.68
N ALA A 101 -5.02 -0.54 0.46
CA ALA A 101 -5.92 0.48 -0.07
C ALA A 101 -7.23 -0.14 -0.53
N ARG A 102 -8.30 0.65 -0.54
CA ARG A 102 -9.54 0.25 -1.22
C ARG A 102 -9.27 0.15 -2.72
N ARG A 103 -9.77 -0.92 -3.34
CA ARG A 103 -9.69 -1.07 -4.78
C ARG A 103 -10.51 0.06 -5.44
N PRO A 104 -9.92 0.85 -6.35
CA PRO A 104 -10.69 1.82 -7.11
C PRO A 104 -11.71 1.11 -8.00
N SER A 105 -12.92 1.64 -8.05
CA SER A 105 -13.94 1.25 -9.02
C SER A 105 -14.03 2.33 -10.09
N THR A 106 -13.64 2.01 -11.32
CA THR A 106 -13.76 2.92 -12.47
C THR A 106 -14.59 2.24 -13.55
N ALA A 107 -15.50 3.00 -14.16
CA ALA A 107 -16.27 2.55 -15.31
C ALA A 107 -15.52 2.88 -16.61
N ILE A 108 -15.66 2.02 -17.62
CA ILE A 108 -15.20 2.35 -18.97
C ILE A 108 -16.03 3.52 -19.48
N PRO A 109 -15.39 4.60 -19.99
CA PRO A 109 -16.12 5.74 -20.51
C PRO A 109 -17.02 5.30 -21.68
N ALA A 110 -18.25 5.80 -21.71
CA ALA A 110 -19.23 5.44 -22.73
C ALA A 110 -18.93 6.07 -24.11
N ARG A 111 -18.07 7.09 -24.14
CA ARG A 111 -17.63 7.80 -25.34
C ARG A 111 -16.17 8.19 -25.18
N VAL A 112 -15.49 8.26 -26.31
CA VAL A 112 -14.15 8.80 -26.46
C VAL A 112 -14.24 10.00 -27.42
N GLY A 113 -13.40 11.01 -27.19
CA GLY A 113 -13.28 12.18 -28.06
C GLY A 113 -12.51 11.88 -29.34
N ASP A 114 -12.56 12.81 -30.30
CA ASP A 114 -11.90 12.65 -31.60
C ASP A 114 -10.36 12.60 -31.50
N ASP A 115 -9.79 13.20 -30.44
CA ASP A 115 -8.34 13.24 -30.16
C ASP A 115 -7.88 12.19 -29.12
N ASP A 116 -8.78 11.31 -28.64
CA ASP A 116 -8.44 10.31 -27.64
C ASP A 116 -7.65 9.14 -28.25
N VAL A 117 -6.64 8.66 -27.52
CA VAL A 117 -5.88 7.45 -27.88
C VAL A 117 -6.28 6.30 -26.96
N ILE A 118 -6.71 5.18 -27.55
CA ILE A 118 -7.14 3.98 -26.81
C ILE A 118 -6.12 2.85 -26.97
N LEU A 119 -5.72 2.24 -25.86
CA LEU A 119 -4.96 1.00 -25.84
C LEU A 119 -5.89 -0.16 -25.42
N VAL A 120 -6.02 -1.17 -26.27
CA VAL A 120 -6.79 -2.40 -25.99
C VAL A 120 -5.82 -3.55 -25.76
N LEU A 121 -5.91 -4.18 -24.59
CA LEU A 121 -5.13 -5.37 -24.24
C LEU A 121 -5.98 -6.63 -24.48
N VAL A 122 -5.49 -7.56 -25.30
CA VAL A 122 -6.14 -8.86 -25.59
C VAL A 122 -5.25 -9.97 -25.02
N ASP A 123 -5.84 -10.91 -24.27
CA ASP A 123 -5.18 -12.06 -23.64
C ASP A 123 -4.10 -11.74 -22.59
N VAL A 124 -4.34 -10.73 -21.73
CA VAL A 124 -3.47 -10.35 -20.60
C VAL A 124 -3.92 -10.87 -19.24
#